data_AF-A0A7S0QTP3-F1
#
_entry.id   AF-A0A7S0QTP3-F1
#
_cell.length_a   1.000
_cell.length_b   1.000
_cell.length_c   1.000
_cell.angle_alpha   90.00
_cell.angle_beta   90.00
_cell.angle_gamma   90.00
#
_symmetry.space_group_name_H-M   'P 1'
#
loop_
_entity.id
_entity.type
_entity.pdbx_description
1 polymer ?
#
loop_
_entity_poly.entity_id
_entity_poly.type
_entity_poly.pdbx_seq_one_letter_code
_entity_poly.pdbx_strand_id
1 'polypeptide(L)'
;LGIAAVRALVAAGQQGGGFGGARLVLTTTHHGELKALKYADDAFENASVEFDEDALAPTYRLLWGIPGRSNALNIAARLGLDPAVVADARARAGTASVEVDSRAPTTHWP
;
A
#
# COMPACT_ATOMS: atom_id res chain seq x y z
N LEU A 1 -0.75 2.17 11.86
CA LEU A 1 0.49 2.83 12.33
C LEU A 1 0.75 4.05 11.45
N GLY A 2 1.04 5.21 12.05
CA GLY A 2 1.42 6.42 11.30
C GLY A 2 2.89 6.42 10.90
N ILE A 3 3.29 7.34 9.99
CA ILE A 3 4.64 7.42 9.41
C ILE A 3 5.73 7.50 10.50
N ALA A 4 5.50 8.32 11.54
CA ALA A 4 6.47 8.52 12.62
C ALA A 4 6.79 7.23 13.39
N ALA A 5 5.79 6.38 13.64
CA ALA A 5 5.98 5.11 14.34
C ALA A 5 6.78 4.11 13.49
N VAL A 6 6.51 4.08 12.18
CA VAL A 6 7.26 3.21 11.25
C VAL A 6 8.72 3.64 11.14
N ARG A 7 8.98 4.96 11.01
CA ARG A 7 10.34 5.50 11.01
C ARG A 7 11.10 5.20 12.30
N ALA A 8 10.44 5.30 13.46
CA ALA A 8 11.05 4.99 14.75
C ALA A 8 11.44 3.50 14.86
N LEU A 9 10.61 2.58 14.36
CA LEU A 9 10.92 1.15 14.33
C LEU A 9 12.11 0.83 13.42
N VAL A 10 12.17 1.45 12.24
CA VAL A 10 13.32 1.30 11.32
C VAL A 10 14.60 1.84 11.95
N ALA A 11 14.56 3.04 12.56
CA ALA A 11 15.72 3.62 13.23
C ALA A 11 16.18 2.75 14.41
N ALA A 12 15.28 2.24 15.24
CA ALA A 12 15.63 1.33 16.33
C ALA A 12 16.26 0.01 15.84
N GLY A 13 15.83 -0.50 14.68
CA GLY A 13 16.42 -1.68 14.04
C GLY A 13 17.84 -1.45 13.52
N GLN A 14 18.16 -0.24 13.06
CA GLN A 14 19.50 0.11 12.53
C GLN A 14 20.54 0.44 13.61
N GLN A 15 20.13 0.78 14.82
CA GLN A 15 21.02 1.19 15.92
C GLN A 15 21.60 0.01 16.75
N GLY A 16 21.28 -1.25 16.39
CA GLY A 16 21.71 -2.45 17.12
C GLY A 16 22.96 -3.12 16.55
N GLY A 17 24.15 -2.68 16.95
CA GLY A 17 25.46 -3.29 16.62
C GLY A 17 25.77 -4.65 17.28
N GLY A 18 24.75 -5.42 17.67
CA GLY A 18 24.88 -6.74 18.28
C GLY A 18 23.64 -7.57 17.99
N PHE A 19 23.80 -8.88 17.83
CA PHE A 19 22.82 -9.87 17.37
C PHE A 19 21.40 -9.82 18.00
N GLY A 20 20.59 -8.81 17.68
CA GLY A 20 19.23 -8.64 18.21
C GLY A 20 18.34 -7.59 17.52
N GLY A 21 18.84 -6.84 16.53
CA GLY A 21 18.03 -5.88 15.77
C GLY A 21 17.16 -6.55 14.70
N ALA A 22 15.91 -6.08 14.54
CA ALA A 22 15.02 -6.54 13.47
C ALA A 22 15.61 -6.18 12.09
N ARG A 23 15.91 -7.20 11.27
CA ARG A 23 16.45 -7.02 9.91
C ARG A 23 15.39 -6.64 8.87
N LEU A 24 14.11 -6.85 9.20
CA LEU A 24 12.96 -6.52 8.36
C LEU A 24 11.79 -6.14 9.26
N VAL A 25 11.13 -5.01 8.94
CA VAL A 25 9.92 -4.55 9.61
C VAL A 25 8.80 -4.51 8.57
N LEU A 26 7.70 -5.22 8.84
CA LEU A 26 6.51 -5.22 8.00
C LEU A 26 5.40 -4.43 8.68
N THR A 27 4.77 -3.51 7.95
CA THR A 27 3.66 -2.72 8.46
C THR A 27 2.55 -2.63 7.43
N THR A 28 1.32 -2.96 7.82
CA THR A 28 0.13 -2.74 7.00
C THR A 28 -0.49 -1.39 7.33
N THR A 29 -0.94 -0.65 6.32
CA THR A 29 -1.54 0.67 6.52
C THR A 29 -2.54 1.01 5.42
N HIS A 30 -3.52 1.82 5.80
CA HIS A 30 -4.45 2.47 4.87
C HIS A 30 -4.05 3.93 4.56
N HIS A 31 -2.93 4.43 5.09
CA HIS A 31 -2.50 5.81 4.89
C HIS A 31 -1.71 5.95 3.58
N GLY A 32 -2.20 6.79 2.66
CA GLY A 32 -1.56 7.02 1.36
C GLY A 32 -0.15 7.60 1.47
N GLU A 33 0.10 8.46 2.45
CA GLU A 33 1.42 9.08 2.68
C GLU A 33 2.51 8.04 3.00
N LEU A 34 2.17 6.93 3.65
CA LEU A 34 3.12 5.82 3.85
C LEU A 34 3.48 5.12 2.53
N LYS A 35 2.54 5.03 1.57
CA LYS A 35 2.83 4.46 0.23
C LYS A 35 3.81 5.34 -0.55
N ALA A 36 3.81 6.64 -0.26
CA ALA A 36 4.72 7.59 -0.87
C ALA A 36 6.14 7.54 -0.25
N LEU A 37 6.31 6.91 0.92
CA LEU A 37 7.55 6.93 1.69
C LEU A 37 8.72 6.28 0.93
N LYS A 38 8.45 5.23 0.15
CA LYS A 38 9.43 4.59 -0.75
C LYS A 38 10.10 5.60 -1.70
N TYR A 39 9.36 6.60 -2.19
CA TYR A 39 9.91 7.57 -3.15
C TYR A 39 10.77 8.64 -2.49
N ALA A 40 10.73 8.73 -1.15
CA ALA A 40 11.50 9.69 -0.37
C ALA A 40 12.71 9.05 0.34
N ASP A 41 12.73 7.73 0.50
CA ASP A 41 13.72 7.00 1.30
C ASP A 41 13.83 5.54 0.84
N ASP A 42 15.01 5.16 0.34
CA ASP A 42 15.32 3.83 -0.21
C ASP A 42 15.30 2.70 0.85
N ALA A 43 15.25 3.04 2.15
CA ALA A 43 15.05 2.05 3.20
C ALA A 43 13.62 1.45 3.21
N PHE A 44 12.71 2.02 2.42
CA PHE A 44 11.31 1.59 2.34
C PHE A 44 10.98 0.97 0.99
N GLU A 45 10.28 -0.15 1.05
CA GLU A 45 9.77 -0.86 -0.11
C GLU A 45 8.26 -1.03 0.01
N ASN A 46 7.54 -0.86 -1.11
CA ASN A 46 6.10 -1.09 -1.16
C ASN A 46 5.83 -2.57 -1.38
N ALA A 47 4.82 -3.10 -0.70
CA ALA A 47 4.24 -4.39 -1.04
C ALA A 47 2.73 -4.32 -0.86
N SER A 48 2.00 -5.09 -1.67
CA SER A 48 0.55 -5.18 -1.59
C SER A 48 0.06 -6.60 -1.82
N VAL A 49 -1.18 -6.89 -1.45
CA VAL A 49 -1.80 -8.18 -1.74
C VAL A 49 -2.70 -8.00 -2.94
N GLU A 50 -2.59 -8.90 -3.90
CA GLU A 50 -3.44 -8.89 -5.08
C GLU A 50 -4.91 -9.16 -4.72
N PHE A 51 -5.79 -8.48 -5.45
CA PHE A 51 -7.23 -8.58 -5.34
C PHE A 51 -7.82 -8.85 -6.73
N ASP A 52 -8.62 -9.91 -6.84
CA ASP A 52 -9.39 -10.24 -8.03
C ASP A 52 -10.69 -9.43 -8.01
N GLU A 53 -10.79 -8.44 -8.92
CA GLU A 53 -11.96 -7.57 -9.02
C GLU A 53 -13.20 -8.29 -9.59
N ASP A 54 -13.00 -9.37 -10.36
CA ASP A 54 -14.10 -10.15 -10.91
C ASP A 54 -14.70 -11.07 -9.85
N ALA A 55 -13.84 -11.76 -9.08
CA ALA A 55 -14.27 -12.60 -7.98
C ALA A 55 -14.63 -11.82 -6.70
N LEU A 56 -14.28 -10.53 -6.62
CA LEU A 56 -14.35 -9.71 -5.40
C LEU A 56 -13.62 -10.34 -4.21
N ALA A 57 -12.46 -10.94 -4.46
CA ALA A 57 -11.74 -11.72 -3.46
C ALA A 57 -10.23 -11.44 -3.47
N PRO A 58 -9.55 -11.50 -2.31
CA PRO A 58 -8.09 -11.52 -2.28
C PRO A 58 -7.58 -12.82 -2.91
N THR A 59 -6.55 -12.74 -3.74
CA THR A 59 -5.84 -13.95 -4.23
C THR A 59 -4.75 -14.40 -3.26
N TYR A 60 -4.52 -13.61 -2.21
CA TYR A 60 -3.46 -13.78 -1.21
C TYR A 60 -2.05 -13.79 -1.79
N ARG A 61 -1.86 -13.33 -3.04
CA ARG A 61 -0.55 -13.17 -3.67
C ARG A 61 0.08 -11.85 -3.25
N LEU A 62 1.29 -11.90 -2.69
CA LEU A 62 2.08 -10.71 -2.37
C LEU A 62 2.71 -10.15 -3.66
N LEU A 63 2.46 -8.88 -3.92
CA LEU A 63 3.02 -8.09 -5.00
C LEU A 63 4.11 -7.18 -4.42
N TRP A 64 5.36 -7.63 -4.55
CA TRP A 64 6.53 -6.87 -4.09
C TRP A 64 6.84 -5.71 -5.04
N GLY A 65 7.24 -4.56 -4.49
CA GLY A 65 7.53 -3.35 -5.25
C GLY A 65 6.29 -2.58 -5.72
N ILE A 66 5.09 -3.13 -5.52
CA ILE A 66 3.85 -2.59 -6.10
C ILE A 66 2.99 -1.98 -4.98
N PRO A 67 2.70 -0.67 -5.01
CA PRO A 67 1.77 -0.07 -4.06
C PRO A 67 0.35 -0.59 -4.32
N GLY A 68 -0.37 -0.93 -3.24
CA GLY A 68 -1.73 -1.44 -3.37
C GLY A 68 -2.72 -0.36 -3.80
N ARG A 69 -3.73 -0.73 -4.59
CA ARG A 69 -4.83 0.15 -5.03
C ARG A 69 -5.99 0.14 -4.02
N SER A 70 -6.76 1.21 -3.98
CA SER A 70 -7.98 1.28 -3.17
C SER A 70 -9.19 0.84 -4.00
N ASN A 71 -9.75 -0.33 -3.69
CA ASN A 71 -10.86 -0.91 -4.46
C ASN A 71 -12.25 -0.56 -3.90
N ALA A 72 -12.35 0.30 -2.88
CA ALA A 72 -13.59 0.53 -2.15
C ALA A 72 -14.78 0.93 -3.05
N LEU A 73 -14.57 1.85 -4.00
CA LEU A 73 -15.62 2.30 -4.92
C LEU A 73 -15.95 1.26 -6.00
N ASN A 74 -14.99 0.43 -6.42
CA ASN A 74 -15.24 -0.69 -7.35
C ASN A 74 -16.08 -1.78 -6.66
N ILE A 75 -15.73 -2.11 -5.41
CA ILE A 75 -16.46 -3.07 -4.58
C ILE A 75 -17.89 -2.57 -4.32
N ALA A 76 -18.05 -1.31 -3.89
CA ALA A 76 -19.37 -0.74 -3.62
C ALA A 76 -20.29 -0.76 -4.86
N ALA A 77 -19.75 -0.42 -6.03
CA ALA A 77 -20.50 -0.50 -7.29
C ALA A 77 -20.96 -1.94 -7.60
N ARG A 78 -20.06 -2.91 -7.43
CA ARG A 78 -20.36 -4.32 -7.73
C ARG A 78 -21.31 -4.98 -6.71
N LEU A 79 -21.37 -4.44 -5.49
CA LEU A 79 -22.37 -4.81 -4.48
C LEU A 79 -23.73 -4.14 -4.67
N GLY A 80 -23.91 -3.30 -5.70
CA GLY A 80 -25.19 -2.70 -6.07
C GLY A 80 -25.47 -1.34 -5.43
N LEU A 81 -24.44 -0.61 -4.97
CA LEU A 81 -24.62 0.78 -4.58
C LEU A 81 -25.06 1.63 -5.79
N ASP A 82 -25.93 2.61 -5.55
CA ASP A 82 -26.46 3.49 -6.58
C ASP A 82 -25.33 4.09 -7.45
N PRO A 83 -25.36 3.88 -8.78
CA PRO A 83 -24.36 4.42 -9.70
C PRO A 83 -24.15 5.93 -9.57
N ALA A 84 -25.19 6.71 -9.26
CA ALA A 84 -25.09 8.15 -9.07
C ALA A 84 -24.26 8.50 -7.82
N VAL A 85 -24.42 7.73 -6.74
CA VAL A 85 -23.64 7.89 -5.50
C VAL A 85 -22.17 7.50 -5.74
N VAL A 86 -21.92 6.40 -6.46
CA VAL A 86 -20.56 5.98 -6.81
C VAL A 86 -19.88 7.03 -7.68
N ALA A 87 -20.59 7.60 -8.66
CA ALA A 87 -20.06 8.62 -9.55
C ALA A 87 -19.68 9.91 -8.79
N ASP A 88 -20.55 10.39 -7.89
CA ASP A 88 -20.25 11.55 -7.04
C ASP A 88 -19.05 11.29 -6.13
N ALA A 89 -18.97 10.10 -5.51
CA ALA A 89 -17.84 9.72 -4.68
C ALA A 89 -16.51 9.69 -5.45
N ARG A 90 -16.51 9.20 -6.70
CA ARG A 90 -15.32 9.23 -7.58
C ARG A 90 -14.89 10.65 -7.91
N ALA A 91 -15.83 11.52 -8.25
CA ALA A 91 -15.53 12.93 -8.56
C ALA A 91 -14.85 13.64 -7.39
N ARG A 92 -15.29 13.34 -6.15
CA ARG A 92 -14.66 13.85 -4.93
C ARG A 92 -13.30 13.21 -4.67
N ALA A 93 -13.18 11.88 -4.81
CA ALA A 93 -11.94 11.15 -4.53
C ALA A 93 -10.79 11.45 -5.51
N GLY A 94 -11.10 11.78 -6.77
CA GLY A 94 -10.12 12.19 -7.79
C GLY A 94 -9.38 13.48 -7.45
N THR A 95 -9.83 14.25 -6.45
CA THR A 95 -9.12 15.42 -5.91
C THR A 95 -8.15 15.09 -4.77
N ALA A 96 -8.24 13.88 -4.19
CA ALA A 96 -7.55 13.51 -2.94
C ALA A 96 -6.60 12.30 -3.07
N SER A 97 -6.52 11.65 -4.24
CA SER A 97 -5.70 10.45 -4.41
C SER A 97 -4.73 10.59 -5.58
N VAL A 98 -3.44 10.74 -5.27
CA VAL A 98 -2.37 10.52 -6.24
C VAL A 98 -2.24 9.01 -6.43
N GLU A 99 -2.73 8.52 -7.57
CA GLU A 99 -2.52 7.16 -8.00
C GLU A 99 -1.07 7.03 -8.46
N VAL A 100 -0.23 6.39 -7.65
CA VAL A 100 1.19 6.28 -7.98
C VAL A 100 1.37 5.14 -8.98
N ASP A 101 1.88 5.50 -10.16
CA ASP A 101 2.11 4.64 -11.31
C ASP A 101 2.87 3.36 -10.94
N SER A 102 2.35 2.23 -11.39
CA SER A 102 2.81 0.88 -11.08
C SER A 102 3.67 0.36 -12.24
N ARG A 103 4.84 0.97 -12.44
CA ARG A 103 5.89 0.31 -13.26
C ARG A 103 6.53 -0.79 -12.42
N ALA A 104 6.35 -2.04 -12.85
CA ALA A 104 6.97 -3.20 -12.20
C ALA A 104 8.50 -3.13 -12.29
N PRO A 105 9.24 -3.14 -11.16
CA PRO A 105 10.64 -3.50 -11.18
C PRO A 105 10.73 -5.02 -11.28
N THR A 106 11.45 -5.51 -12.28
CA THR A 106 11.95 -6.89 -12.33
C THR A 106 13.02 -7.07 -11.27
N THR A 107 12.62 -7.22 -10.01
CA THR A 107 13.57 -7.55 -8.93
C THR A 107 13.07 -8.81 -8.25
N HIS A 108 13.74 -9.92 -8.56
CA HIS A 108 13.70 -11.12 -7.74
C HIS A 108 14.08 -10.75 -6.29
N TRP A 109 13.34 -11.30 -5.33
CA TRP A 109 13.74 -11.29 -3.93
C TRP A 109 15.05 -12.09 -3.78
N PRO A 110 16.08 -11.61 -3.05
CA PRO A 110 17.26 -12.41 -2.75
C PRO A 110 16.97 -13.60 -1.82
#